data_AF-A0A240BVE6-F1
#
_entry.id   AF-A0A240BVE6-F1
#
_cell.length_a   1.000
_cell.length_b   1.000
_cell.length_c   1.000
_cell.angle_alpha   90.00
_cell.angle_beta   90.00
_cell.angle_gamma   90.00
#
_symmetry.space_group_name_H-M   'P 1'
#
loop_
_entity.id
_entity.type
_entity.pdbx_description
1 polymer ?
#
loop_
_entity_poly.entity_id
_entity_poly.type
_entity_poly.pdbx_seq_one_letter_code
_entity_poly.pdbx_strand_id
1 'polypeptide(L)'
;MKKADDRQLVLEYPLDAPPEKVWRALSIPELRERWLPGRALADVEPLDATPGERIRYRMRDDQPPFLESVVTLQILPDTAGGSLLRIIHQLDAANDGLNVMMLAA
;
A
#
# COMPACT_ATOMS: atom_id res chain seq x y z
N MET A 1 7.54 12.69 21.15
CA MET A 1 6.85 11.41 20.85
C MET A 1 6.00 11.65 19.61
N LYS A 2 6.31 11.00 18.48
CA LYS A 2 5.49 11.11 17.26
C LYS A 2 4.14 10.47 17.58
N LYS A 3 3.04 11.23 17.51
CA LYS A 3 1.70 10.64 17.51
C LYS A 3 1.66 9.63 16.37
N ALA A 4 1.24 8.40 16.65
CA ALA A 4 0.70 7.57 15.59
C ALA A 4 -0.46 8.38 14.99
N ASP A 5 -0.42 8.62 13.69
CA ASP A 5 -1.62 9.05 12.99
C ASP A 5 -2.55 7.84 13.04
N ASP A 6 -3.71 7.94 13.72
CA ASP A 6 -4.67 6.83 13.85
C ASP A 6 -5.18 6.34 12.47
N ARG A 7 -4.89 7.11 11.41
CA ARG A 7 -5.17 6.79 10.00
C ARG A 7 -4.03 6.11 9.25
N GLN A 8 -2.89 5.90 9.91
CA GLN A 8 -1.71 5.28 9.33
C GLN A 8 -1.45 3.90 9.94
N LEU A 9 -1.48 2.88 9.10
CA LEU A 9 -1.00 1.54 9.44
C LEU A 9 0.36 1.30 8.79
N VAL A 10 1.32 0.78 9.54
CA VAL A 10 2.64 0.38 9.02
C VAL A 10 2.85 -1.10 9.28
N LEU A 11 3.15 -1.84 8.22
CA LEU A 11 3.44 -3.27 8.26
C LEU A 11 4.82 -3.50 7.65
N GLU A 12 5.60 -4.41 8.22
CA GLU A 12 6.94 -4.73 7.75
C GLU A 12 7.07 -6.25 7.60
N TYR A 13 7.50 -6.70 6.42
CA TYR A 13 7.60 -8.11 6.07
C TYR A 13 8.98 -8.42 5.50
N PRO A 14 9.81 -9.22 6.19
CA PRO A 14 11.03 -9.75 5.60
C PRO A 14 10.68 -10.76 4.51
N LEU A 15 11.34 -10.66 3.37
CA LEU A 15 11.15 -11.51 2.20
C LEU A 15 12.50 -12.13 1.83
N ASP A 16 12.51 -13.45 1.66
CA ASP A 16 13.63 -14.20 1.07
C ASP A 16 13.66 -14.04 -0.46
N ALA A 17 13.80 -12.79 -0.89
CA ALA A 17 13.84 -12.40 -2.28
C ALA A 17 14.64 -11.10 -2.42
N PRO A 18 15.48 -10.96 -3.46
CA PRO A 18 16.23 -9.74 -3.68
C PRO A 18 15.30 -8.59 -4.12
N PRO A 19 15.67 -7.31 -3.88
CA PRO A 19 14.81 -6.15 -4.14
C PRO A 19 14.26 -6.07 -5.56
N GLU A 20 15.04 -6.49 -6.56
CA GLU A 20 14.65 -6.46 -7.97
C GLU A 20 13.50 -7.43 -8.27
N LYS A 21 13.48 -8.59 -7.59
CA LYS A 21 12.40 -9.56 -7.71
C LYS A 21 11.12 -9.04 -7.07
N VAL A 22 11.24 -8.43 -5.89
CA VAL A 22 10.11 -7.78 -5.20
C VAL A 22 9.57 -6.64 -6.07
N TRP A 23 10.45 -5.79 -6.62
CA TRP A 23 10.07 -4.70 -7.50
C TRP A 23 9.25 -5.17 -8.70
N ARG A 24 9.69 -6.24 -9.37
CA ARG A 24 8.94 -6.83 -10.50
C ARG A 24 7.57 -7.33 -10.08
N ALA A 25 7.45 -7.94 -8.90
CA ALA A 25 6.17 -8.42 -8.38
C ALA A 25 5.19 -7.29 -8.05
N LEU A 26 5.70 -6.10 -7.69
CA LEU A 26 4.89 -4.92 -7.39
C LEU A 26 4.52 -4.11 -8.65
N SER A 27 5.47 -3.92 -9.57
CA SER A 27 5.36 -2.97 -10.69
C SER A 27 4.83 -3.56 -12.00
N ILE A 28 4.97 -4.87 -12.22
CA ILE A 28 4.46 -5.53 -13.43
C ILE A 28 3.01 -5.95 -13.17
N PRO A 29 2.00 -5.39 -13.88
CA PRO A 29 0.60 -5.66 -13.62
C PRO A 29 0.26 -7.15 -13.59
N GLU A 30 0.77 -7.94 -14.55
CA GLU A 30 0.49 -9.37 -14.65
C GLU A 30 1.04 -10.17 -13.46
N LEU A 31 2.12 -9.71 -12.83
CA LEU A 31 2.67 -10.33 -11.62
C LEU A 31 1.95 -9.83 -10.37
N ARG A 32 1.63 -8.54 -10.31
CA ARG A 32 0.87 -7.89 -9.22
C ARG A 32 -0.49 -8.54 -9.04
N GLU A 33 -1.24 -8.74 -10.11
CA GLU A 33 -2.59 -9.33 -10.09
C GLU A 33 -2.68 -10.70 -9.40
N ARG A 34 -1.55 -11.43 -9.31
CA ARG A 34 -1.50 -12.75 -8.66
C ARG A 34 -1.67 -12.68 -7.15
N TRP A 35 -1.42 -11.54 -6.53
CA TRP A 35 -1.43 -11.38 -5.06
C TRP A 35 -2.07 -10.07 -4.59
N LEU A 36 -2.06 -9.02 -5.41
CA LEU A 36 -2.79 -7.76 -5.21
C LEU A 36 -3.71 -7.53 -6.42
N PRO A 37 -4.96 -8.02 -6.38
CA PRO A 37 -5.85 -7.95 -7.52
C PRO A 37 -6.31 -6.52 -7.78
N GLY A 38 -6.48 -6.14 -9.05
CA GLY A 38 -6.87 -4.79 -9.48
C GLY A 38 -8.20 -4.30 -8.90
N ARG A 39 -9.10 -5.22 -8.52
CA ARG A 39 -10.37 -4.89 -7.82
C ARG A 39 -10.17 -4.21 -6.45
N ALA A 40 -9.00 -4.39 -5.83
CA ALA A 40 -8.64 -3.73 -4.57
C ALA A 40 -8.01 -2.35 -4.79
N LEU A 41 -7.75 -1.99 -6.06
CA LEU A 41 -7.20 -0.70 -6.44
C LEU A 41 -8.33 0.23 -6.92
N ALA A 42 -8.22 1.51 -6.58
CA ALA A 42 -9.06 2.54 -7.18
C ALA A 42 -8.62 2.85 -8.62
N ASP A 43 -7.33 2.66 -8.92
CA ASP A 43 -6.73 2.76 -10.25
C ASP A 43 -5.63 1.69 -10.38
N VAL A 44 -5.53 1.08 -11.55
CA VAL A 44 -4.50 0.08 -11.87
C VAL A 44 -3.12 0.73 -11.96
N GLU A 45 -3.06 1.99 -12.40
CA GLU A 45 -1.81 2.74 -12.52
C GLU A 45 -1.34 3.23 -11.14
N PRO A 46 -0.04 3.08 -10.79
CA PRO A 46 0.50 3.68 -9.59
C PRO A 46 0.41 5.22 -9.62
N LEU A 47 0.23 5.82 -8.43
CA LEU A 47 0.31 7.28 -8.24
C LEU A 47 1.71 7.81 -8.56
N ASP A 48 2.73 7.08 -8.10
CA ASP A 48 4.12 7.30 -8.44
C ASP A 48 4.96 6.04 -8.16
N ALA A 49 6.15 6.01 -8.76
CA ALA A 49 7.09 4.92 -8.65
C ALA A 49 8.53 5.45 -8.66
N THR A 50 9.34 4.98 -7.72
CA THR A 50 10.80 5.08 -7.71
C THR A 50 11.36 3.67 -7.92
N PRO A 51 11.90 3.35 -9.12
CA PRO A 51 12.33 2.00 -9.46
C PRO A 51 13.23 1.35 -8.42
N GLY A 52 12.89 0.13 -8.01
CA GLY A 52 13.65 -0.66 -7.03
C GLY A 52 13.45 -0.24 -5.56
N GLU A 53 12.85 0.93 -5.30
CA GLU A 53 12.78 1.49 -3.94
C GLU A 53 11.35 1.59 -3.43
N ARG A 54 10.42 2.11 -4.26
CA ARG A 54 9.10 2.51 -3.76
C ARG A 54 8.05 2.59 -4.86
N ILE A 55 6.84 2.14 -4.58
CA ILE A 55 5.68 2.34 -5.45
C ILE A 55 4.44 2.67 -4.63
N ARG A 56 3.57 3.55 -5.14
CA ARG A 56 2.37 4.01 -4.46
C ARG A 56 1.14 3.70 -5.29
N TYR A 57 0.13 3.09 -4.65
CA TYR A 57 -1.16 2.80 -5.26
C TYR A 57 -2.28 3.50 -4.49
N ARG A 58 -3.34 3.84 -5.22
CA ARG A 58 -4.62 4.18 -4.61
C ARG A 58 -5.43 2.92 -4.47
N MET A 59 -5.83 2.58 -3.25
CA MET A 59 -6.68 1.43 -2.93
C MET A 59 -8.07 1.90 -2.54
N ARG A 60 -9.07 1.08 -2.84
CA ARG A 60 -10.46 1.32 -2.47
C ARG A 60 -11.01 0.09 -1.78
N ASP A 61 -11.69 0.31 -0.67
CA ASP A 61 -12.44 -0.74 0.01
C ASP A 61 -13.62 -1.21 -0.85
N ASP A 62 -13.95 -2.49 -0.79
CA ASP A 62 -15.03 -3.08 -1.60
C ASP A 62 -16.40 -3.00 -0.92
N GLN A 63 -16.45 -2.55 0.32
CA GLN A 63 -17.68 -2.30 1.08
C GLN A 63 -17.96 -0.80 1.25
N PRO A 64 -19.25 -0.38 1.28
CA PRO A 64 -19.61 0.95 1.75
C PRO A 64 -18.96 1.26 3.11
N PRO A 65 -18.38 2.47 3.30
CA PRO A 65 -18.55 3.66 2.46
C PRO A 65 -17.51 3.79 1.32
N PHE A 66 -16.88 2.69 0.90
CA PHE A 66 -15.90 2.60 -0.19
C PHE A 66 -14.70 3.51 0.01
N LEU A 67 -14.15 3.45 1.22
CA LEU A 67 -13.04 4.29 1.66
C LEU A 67 -11.84 4.13 0.73
N GLU A 68 -11.21 5.25 0.40
CA GLU A 68 -10.00 5.26 -0.41
C GLU A 68 -8.75 5.50 0.45
N SER A 69 -7.62 4.96 0.01
CA SER A 69 -6.38 5.06 0.74
C SER A 69 -5.19 5.13 -0.21
N VAL A 70 -4.09 5.67 0.28
CA VAL A 70 -2.81 5.63 -0.40
C VAL A 70 -1.94 4.60 0.29
N VAL A 71 -1.60 3.55 -0.44
CA VAL A 71 -0.70 2.50 0.03
C VAL A 71 0.67 2.71 -0.59
N THR A 72 1.67 2.89 0.27
CA THR A 72 3.07 3.03 -0.12
C THR A 72 3.80 1.73 0.18
N LEU A 73 4.32 1.09 -0.85
CA LEU A 73 5.13 -0.11 -0.78
C LEU A 73 6.60 0.30 -0.92
N GLN A 74 7.40 0.14 0.12
CA GLN A 74 8.84 0.42 0.12
C GLN A 74 9.62 -0.89 0.19
N ILE A 75 10.67 -0.99 -0.61
CA ILE A 75 11.57 -2.14 -0.65
C ILE A 75 12.91 -1.67 -0.10
N LEU A 76 13.37 -2.32 0.97
CA LEU A 76 14.70 -2.09 1.51
C LEU A 76 15.52 -3.36 1.34
N PRO A 77 16.80 -3.28 0.92
CA PRO A 77 17.67 -4.44 0.91
C PRO A 77 17.94 -4.93 2.33
N ASP A 78 17.97 -6.25 2.51
CA ASP A 78 18.46 -6.89 3.74
C ASP A 78 19.91 -7.37 3.55
N THR A 79 20.65 -7.42 4.66
CA THR A 79 22.00 -7.97 4.81
C THR A 79 22.15 -9.42 4.34
N ALA A 80 21.08 -10.21 4.34
CA ALA A 80 21.10 -11.60 3.87
C ALA A 80 20.88 -11.76 2.35
N GLY A 81 20.79 -10.66 1.59
CA GLY A 81 20.44 -10.69 0.17
C GLY A 81 18.93 -10.80 -0.10
N GLY A 82 18.12 -10.79 0.96
CA GLY A 82 16.67 -10.64 0.91
C GLY A 82 16.24 -9.17 0.86
N SER A 83 14.96 -8.93 1.14
CA SER A 83 14.38 -7.59 1.20
C SER A 83 13.45 -7.45 2.39
N LEU A 84 13.36 -6.25 2.97
CA LEU A 84 12.27 -5.86 3.84
C LEU A 84 11.23 -5.10 3.01
N LEU A 85 10.03 -5.65 2.87
CA LEU A 85 8.88 -4.95 2.31
C LEU A 85 8.15 -4.20 3.42
N ARG A 86 8.17 -2.88 3.35
CA ARG A 86 7.42 -2.01 4.25
C ARG A 86 6.18 -1.46 3.54
N ILE A 87 5.02 -1.71 4.13
CA ILE A 87 3.71 -1.30 3.62
C ILE A 87 3.18 -0.22 4.55
N ILE A 88 2.98 0.98 4.01
CA ILE A 88 2.39 2.10 4.74
C ILE A 88 1.02 2.37 4.13
N HIS A 89 -0.02 2.06 4.89
CA HIS A 89 -1.40 2.31 4.52
C HIS A 89 -1.84 3.63 5.15
N GLN A 90 -2.16 4.63 4.34
CA GLN A 90 -2.67 5.91 4.79
C GLN A 90 -4.09 6.11 4.29
N LEU A 91 -5.05 6.24 5.20
CA LEU A 91 -6.43 6.58 4.83
C LEU A 91 -6.45 8.01 4.24
N ASP A 92 -7.18 8.20 3.14
CA ASP A 92 -7.29 9.54 2.52
C ASP A 92 -8.02 10.51 3.48
N ALA A 93 -7.50 11.73 3.62
CA ALA A 93 -8.10 12.75 4.48
C ALA A 93 -9.49 13.17 3.97
N ALA A 94 -9.75 13.00 2.66
CA ALA A 94 -11.08 13.23 2.09
C ALA A 94 -12.16 12.28 2.68
N ASN A 95 -11.78 11.16 3.30
CA ASN A 95 -12.71 10.25 3.96
C ASN A 95 -13.23 10.78 5.31
N ASP A 96 -12.63 11.83 5.88
CA ASP A 96 -12.99 12.32 7.22
C ASP A 96 -14.48 12.72 7.32
N GLY A 97 -15.09 13.20 6.23
CA GLY A 97 -16.52 13.52 6.17
C GLY A 97 -17.47 12.30 6.16
N LEU A 98 -16.98 11.13 5.72
CA LEU A 98 -17.74 9.88 5.71
C LEU A 98 -17.70 9.17 7.07
N ASN A 99 -16.57 9.28 7.79
CA ASN A 99 -16.39 8.62 9.08
C ASN A 99 -17.26 9.24 10.20
N VAL A 100 -17.54 10.55 10.14
CA VAL A 100 -18.42 11.24 11.10
C VAL A 100 -19.89 10.82 10.95
N MET A 101 -20.33 10.42 9.75
CA MET A 101 -21.71 10.00 9.49
C MET A 101 -22.02 8.58 10.00
N MET A 102 -21.00 7.74 10.25
CA MET A 102 -21.19 6.36 10.73
C MET A 102 -21.21 6.23 12.26
N LEU A 103 -20.76 7.25 13.00
CA LEU A 103 -20.80 7.28 14.47
C LEU A 103 -22.13 7.82 15.04
N ALA A 104 -23.07 8.17 14.18
CA ALA A 104 -24.41 8.64 14.55
C ALA A 104 -25.46 7.64 14.05
N ALA A 105 -25.62 6.51 14.75
CA ALA A 105 -26.76 5.59 14.60
C ALA A 105 -27.12 4.97 15.94
#